data_AF-A0A2G8LE06-F1
#
_entry.id   AF-A0A2G8LE06-F1
#
_cell.length_a   1.000
_cell.length_b   1.000
_cell.length_c   1.000
_cell.angle_alpha   90.00
_cell.angle_beta   90.00
_cell.angle_gamma   90.00
#
_symmetry.space_group_name_H-M   'P 1'
#
loop_
_entity.id
_entity.type
_entity.pdbx_description
1 polymer ?
#
loop_
_entity_poly.entity_id
_entity_poly.type
_entity_poly.pdbx_seq_one_letter_code
_entity_poly.pdbx_strand_id
1 'polypeptide(L)'
;MHRRDTSSERLCKVYRIEDTKAAHGGKRANGGKYERIFVIGDGGNDFCPCKLLTENDVIFPRKGYRLIKKLERLSKSGDEEPVLASIVPWEDGEDLLASFKQVAGLR
;
A
#
# COMPACT_ATOMS: atom_id res chain seq x y z
N MET A 1 -6.99 22.51 17.56
CA MET A 1 -7.20 21.51 18.63
C MET A 1 -8.33 20.57 18.20
N HIS A 2 -8.03 19.58 17.34
CA HIS A 2 -9.01 18.58 16.93
C HIS A 2 -8.97 17.42 17.95
N ARG A 3 -10.11 17.20 18.60
CA ARG A 3 -10.29 16.20 19.65
C ARG A 3 -10.03 14.80 19.08
N ARG A 4 -9.17 14.04 19.76
CA ARG A 4 -9.05 12.59 19.63
C ARG A 4 -10.30 12.00 20.29
N ASP A 5 -11.26 11.58 19.46
CA ASP A 5 -12.38 10.79 19.93
C ASP A 5 -12.01 9.31 19.83
N THR A 6 -11.89 8.68 20.99
CA THR A 6 -11.52 7.29 21.21
C THR A 6 -12.79 6.45 21.29
N SER A 7 -13.30 5.97 20.15
CA SER A 7 -14.25 4.85 20.10
C SER A 7 -14.41 4.41 18.64
N SER A 8 -14.32 3.10 18.37
CA SER A 8 -14.08 2.44 17.06
C SER A 8 -12.63 2.50 16.56
N GLU A 9 -11.77 1.70 17.20
CA GLU A 9 -10.40 1.43 16.72
C GLU A 9 -10.43 1.04 15.24
N ARG A 10 -9.83 1.89 14.40
CA ARG A 10 -9.81 1.78 12.95
C ARG A 10 -8.97 0.57 12.54
N LEU A 11 -9.60 -0.61 12.43
CA LEU A 11 -9.02 -1.88 11.95
C LEU A 11 -8.64 -1.86 10.45
N CYS A 12 -8.14 -0.75 9.91
CA CYS A 12 -7.53 -0.77 8.59
C CYS A 12 -6.04 -1.11 8.72
N LYS A 13 -5.50 -1.88 7.77
CA LYS A 13 -4.09 -2.31 7.78
C LYS A 13 -3.10 -1.12 7.78
N VAL A 14 -3.59 0.09 7.49
CA VAL A 14 -2.84 1.35 7.65
C VAL A 14 -2.26 1.51 9.02
N TYR A 15 -3.04 1.24 10.08
CA TYR A 15 -2.62 1.49 11.45
C TYR A 15 -1.26 0.85 11.73
N ARG A 16 -1.04 -0.36 11.21
CA ARG A 16 0.24 -1.09 11.32
C ARG A 16 1.38 -0.47 10.52
N ILE A 17 1.12 0.14 9.35
CA ILE A 17 2.14 0.80 8.52
C ILE A 17 2.48 2.19 9.07
N GLU A 18 1.48 2.96 9.50
CA GLU A 18 1.69 4.25 10.16
C GLU A 18 2.42 4.06 11.49
N ASP A 19 2.08 3.05 12.30
CA ASP A 19 2.82 2.74 13.52
C ASP A 19 4.24 2.26 13.24
N THR A 20 4.49 1.51 12.16
CA THR A 20 5.89 1.16 11.80
C THR A 20 6.68 2.38 11.32
N LYS A 21 6.06 3.26 10.53
CA LYS A 21 6.68 4.54 10.12
C LYS A 21 6.83 5.51 11.29
N ALA A 22 5.90 5.56 12.24
CA ALA A 22 5.90 6.51 13.35
C ALA A 22 6.72 6.03 14.55
N ALA A 23 6.57 4.77 14.97
CA ALA A 23 7.34 4.17 16.07
C ALA A 23 8.84 4.06 15.76
N HIS A 24 9.21 4.04 14.48
CA HIS A 24 10.60 3.99 14.06
C HIS A 24 11.03 5.19 13.20
N GLY A 25 10.20 6.22 12.99
CA GLY A 25 10.51 7.33 12.08
C GLY A 25 10.87 6.89 10.64
N GLY A 26 10.27 5.80 10.16
CA GLY A 26 10.56 5.16 8.88
C GLY A 26 11.81 4.28 8.89
N LYS A 27 12.37 4.00 10.07
CA LYS A 27 13.54 3.14 10.26
C LYS A 27 13.11 1.69 10.59
N ARG A 28 14.00 0.74 10.32
CA ARG A 28 13.94 -0.64 10.77
C ARG A 28 14.33 -0.67 12.24
N ALA A 29 14.11 -1.80 12.92
CA ALA A 29 14.54 -2.02 14.30
C ALA A 29 16.06 -1.78 14.52
N ASN A 30 16.87 -1.84 13.46
CA ASN A 30 18.31 -1.55 13.46
C ASN A 30 18.68 -0.12 13.00
N GLY A 31 17.71 0.79 12.83
CA GLY A 31 17.96 2.18 12.43
C GLY A 31 18.04 2.46 10.92
N GLY A 32 17.98 1.44 10.05
CA GLY A 32 18.02 1.64 8.58
C GLY A 32 16.67 2.04 7.99
N LYS A 33 16.59 2.94 7.02
CA LYS A 33 15.29 3.30 6.39
C LYS A 33 14.74 2.17 5.51
N TYR A 34 13.43 2.08 5.38
CA TYR A 34 12.84 1.28 4.29
C TYR A 34 13.07 2.01 2.97
N GLU A 35 13.79 1.38 2.05
CA GLU A 35 14.10 1.94 0.73
C GLU A 35 12.92 1.77 -0.26
N ARG A 36 12.15 0.69 -0.09
CA ARG A 36 11.03 0.33 -0.95
C ARG A 36 10.03 -0.55 -0.19
N ILE A 37 8.74 -0.27 -0.35
CA ILE A 37 7.62 -1.01 0.23
C ILE A 37 6.83 -1.68 -0.90
N PHE A 38 6.47 -2.94 -0.68
CA PHE A 38 5.60 -3.71 -1.57
C PHE A 38 4.30 -4.04 -0.85
N VAL A 39 3.17 -3.56 -1.37
CA VAL A 39 1.83 -3.87 -0.83
C VAL A 39 1.18 -4.90 -1.74
N ILE A 40 0.92 -6.10 -1.23
CA ILE A 40 0.29 -7.19 -1.98
C ILE A 40 -1.08 -7.46 -1.35
N GLY A 41 -2.15 -7.45 -2.15
CA GLY A 41 -3.48 -7.76 -1.64
C GLY A 41 -4.61 -7.65 -2.67
N ASP A 42 -5.79 -8.10 -2.28
CA ASP A 42 -7.02 -8.10 -3.07
C ASP A 42 -8.15 -7.33 -2.36
N GLY A 43 -8.06 -7.25 -1.03
CA GLY A 43 -9.06 -6.69 -0.13
C GLY A 43 -9.18 -5.17 -0.18
N GLY A 44 -10.41 -4.67 0.00
CA GLY A 44 -10.66 -3.23 0.10
C GLY A 44 -10.02 -2.56 1.32
N ASN A 45 -9.56 -3.35 2.30
CA ASN A 45 -8.87 -2.89 3.51
C ASN A 45 -7.37 -2.59 3.27
N ASP A 46 -6.84 -3.04 2.13
CA ASP A 46 -5.48 -2.77 1.66
C ASP A 46 -5.38 -1.42 0.92
N PHE A 47 -6.51 -0.74 0.67
CA PHE A 47 -6.52 0.52 -0.07
C PHE A 47 -5.92 1.70 0.70
N CYS A 48 -6.29 1.84 1.98
CA CYS A 48 -5.85 2.99 2.75
C CYS A 48 -4.30 3.05 2.91
N PRO A 49 -3.54 1.95 3.08
CA PRO A 49 -2.08 2.07 3.15
C PRO A 49 -1.45 2.48 1.83
N CYS A 50 -2.12 2.21 0.69
CA CYS A 50 -1.63 2.60 -0.64
C CYS A 50 -1.49 4.12 -0.78
N LYS A 51 -2.30 4.92 -0.08
CA LYS A 51 -2.23 6.39 -0.11
C LYS A 51 -0.99 6.97 0.57
N LEU A 52 -0.33 6.18 1.43
CA LEU A 52 0.86 6.61 2.17
C LEU A 52 2.17 6.17 1.49
N LEU A 53 2.06 5.57 0.33
CA LEU A 53 3.19 5.08 -0.45
C LEU A 53 3.75 6.18 -1.34
N THR A 54 5.04 6.08 -1.60
CA THR A 54 5.80 6.99 -2.46
C THR A 54 5.95 6.39 -3.86
N GLU A 55 6.47 7.19 -4.79
CA GLU A 55 6.83 6.75 -6.15
C GLU A 55 7.82 5.57 -6.20
N ASN A 56 8.60 5.35 -5.14
CA ASN A 56 9.54 4.24 -5.04
C ASN A 56 8.88 2.90 -4.66
N ASP A 57 7.65 2.96 -4.16
CA ASP A 57 6.89 1.82 -3.64
C ASP A 57 5.99 1.21 -4.73
N VAL A 58 5.53 -0.01 -4.50
CA VAL A 58 4.74 -0.76 -5.49
C VAL A 58 3.57 -1.46 -4.83
N ILE A 59 2.43 -1.41 -5.50
CA ILE A 59 1.19 -2.07 -5.11
C ILE A 59 0.91 -3.18 -6.12
N PHE A 60 0.69 -4.39 -5.62
CA PHE A 60 0.27 -5.56 -6.37
C PHE A 60 -1.19 -5.87 -6.05
N PRO A 61 -2.17 -5.20 -6.69
CA PRO A 61 -3.57 -5.48 -6.44
C PRO A 61 -4.05 -6.68 -7.28
N ARG A 62 -4.83 -7.58 -6.69
CA ARG A 62 -5.40 -8.71 -7.46
C ARG A 62 -6.46 -8.23 -8.45
N LYS A 63 -6.34 -8.65 -9.71
CA LYS A 63 -7.30 -8.36 -10.79
C LYS A 63 -8.70 -8.84 -10.43
N GLY A 64 -9.71 -8.01 -10.71
CA GLY A 64 -11.12 -8.33 -10.43
C GLY A 64 -11.61 -8.05 -9.00
N TYR A 65 -10.70 -7.79 -8.06
CA TYR A 65 -11.04 -7.60 -6.64
C TYR A 65 -11.26 -6.13 -6.24
N ARG A 66 -11.56 -5.89 -4.95
CA ARG A 66 -11.99 -4.59 -4.44
C ARG A 66 -10.86 -3.56 -4.42
N LEU A 67 -9.62 -3.99 -4.20
CA LEU A 67 -8.47 -3.07 -4.15
C LEU A 67 -8.26 -2.36 -5.49
N ILE A 68 -8.15 -3.12 -6.59
CA ILE A 68 -7.92 -2.54 -7.92
C ILE A 68 -9.07 -1.62 -8.35
N LYS A 69 -10.32 -2.01 -8.08
CA LYS A 69 -11.50 -1.18 -8.37
C LYS A 69 -11.48 0.16 -7.63
N LYS A 70 -10.94 0.21 -6.41
CA LYS A 70 -10.81 1.47 -5.65
C LYS A 70 -9.69 2.34 -6.22
N LEU A 71 -8.55 1.75 -6.57
CA LEU A 71 -7.41 2.46 -7.17
C LEU A 71 -7.81 3.09 -8.52
N GLU A 72 -8.51 2.35 -9.37
CA GLU A 72 -9.00 2.86 -10.67
C GLU A 72 -10.06 3.96 -10.54
N ARG A 73 -10.91 3.90 -9.50
CA ARG A 73 -11.88 4.97 -9.25
C ARG A 73 -11.19 6.24 -8.82
N LEU A 74 -10.21 6.12 -7.93
CA LEU A 74 -9.40 7.25 -7.45
C LEU A 74 -8.71 7.95 -8.63
N SER A 75 -8.11 7.20 -9.54
CA SER A 75 -7.45 7.78 -10.72
C SER A 75 -8.41 8.44 -11.71
N LYS A 76 -9.69 8.03 -11.71
CA LYS A 76 -10.70 8.52 -12.67
C LYS A 76 -11.52 9.70 -12.13
N SER A 77 -11.75 9.76 -10.82
CA SER A 77 -12.61 10.78 -10.23
C SER A 77 -11.94 12.16 -10.17
N GLY A 78 -10.62 12.23 -9.99
CA GLY A 78 -9.89 13.50 -9.83
C GLY A 78 -10.23 14.27 -8.54
N ASP A 79 -11.21 13.80 -7.77
CA ASP A 79 -11.69 14.39 -6.51
C ASP A 79 -10.70 14.20 -5.33
N GLU A 80 -9.74 13.29 -5.47
CA GLU A 80 -8.74 12.97 -4.45
C GLU A 80 -7.36 12.82 -5.07
N GLU A 81 -6.32 13.08 -4.28
CA GLU A 81 -4.93 12.89 -4.70
C GLU A 81 -4.68 11.45 -5.17
N PRO A 82 -4.02 11.26 -6.33
CA PRO A 82 -3.72 9.95 -6.84
C PRO A 82 -2.69 9.23 -5.97
N VAL A 83 -2.70 7.90 -6.04
CA VAL A 83 -1.63 7.10 -5.43
C VAL A 83 -0.35 7.27 -6.25
N LEU A 84 0.74 7.62 -5.58
CA LEU A 84 2.05 7.84 -6.21
C LEU A 84 2.77 6.53 -6.55
N ALA A 85 2.51 5.47 -5.79
CA ALA A 85 3.15 4.17 -5.99
C ALA A 85 2.77 3.53 -7.32
N SER A 86 3.71 2.76 -7.88
CA SER A 86 3.46 1.98 -9.09
C SER A 86 2.43 0.88 -8.80
N ILE A 87 1.49 0.65 -9.73
CA ILE A 87 0.43 -0.35 -9.60
C ILE A 87 0.70 -1.48 -10.61
N VAL A 88 0.88 -2.70 -10.11
CA VAL A 88 1.19 -3.90 -10.91
C VAL A 88 0.17 -4.99 -10.60
N PRO A 89 -0.96 -5.05 -11.34
CA PRO A 89 -2.01 -6.02 -11.10
C PRO A 89 -1.57 -7.46 -11.34
N TRP A 90 -2.01 -8.39 -10.48
CA TRP A 90 -1.74 -9.82 -10.63
C TRP A 90 -3.02 -10.67 -10.67
N GLU A 91 -2.95 -11.83 -11.31
CA GLU A 91 -4.08 -12.75 -11.48
C GLU A 91 -4.04 -13.94 -10.51
N ASP A 92 -2.89 -14.62 -10.48
CA ASP A 92 -2.59 -15.77 -9.63
C ASP A 92 -1.19 -15.66 -8.99
N GLY A 93 -0.80 -16.71 -8.26
CA GLY A 93 0.49 -16.72 -7.56
C GLY A 93 1.71 -16.76 -8.48
N GLU A 94 1.59 -17.31 -9.68
CA GLU A 94 2.68 -17.37 -10.65
C GLU A 94 2.91 -16.01 -11.30
N ASP A 95 1.84 -15.32 -11.71
CA ASP A 95 1.85 -13.95 -12.21
C ASP A 95 2.42 -12.98 -11.16
N LEU A 96 1.99 -13.12 -9.89
CA LEU A 96 2.52 -12.34 -8.78
C LEU A 96 4.03 -12.58 -8.59
N LEU A 97 4.48 -13.84 -8.61
CA LEU A 97 5.90 -14.17 -8.41
C LEU A 97 6.76 -13.64 -9.57
N ALA A 98 6.30 -13.79 -10.81
CA ALA A 98 7.00 -13.33 -12.00
C ALA A 98 7.14 -11.79 -12.00
N SER A 99 6.03 -11.08 -11.76
CA SER A 99 6.01 -9.62 -11.68
C SER A 99 6.82 -9.10 -10.49
N PHE A 100 6.75 -9.76 -9.32
CA PHE A 100 7.55 -9.39 -8.16
C PHE A 100 9.05 -9.50 -8.43
N LYS A 101 9.52 -10.60 -9.03
CA LYS A 101 10.95 -10.76 -9.38
C LYS A 101 11.44 -9.66 -10.32
N GLN A 102 10.64 -9.35 -11.34
CA GLN A 102 10.94 -8.30 -12.31
C GLN A 102 11.08 -6.93 -11.63
N VAL A 103 10.16 -6.59 -10.74
CA VAL A 103 10.11 -5.26 -10.10
C VAL A 103 11.09 -5.13 -8.93
N ALA A 104 11.32 -6.22 -8.19
CA ALA A 104 12.27 -6.27 -7.08
C ALA A 104 13.74 -6.43 -7.54
N GLY A 105 13.97 -6.64 -8.84
CA GLY A 105 15.32 -6.86 -9.37
C GLY A 105 15.96 -8.17 -8.89
N LEU A 106 15.14 -9.14 -8.50
CA LEU A 106 15.61 -10.45 -8.06
C LEU A 106 15.83 -11.33 -9.31
N ARG A 107 17.09 -11.60 -9.61
CA ARG A 107 17.51 -12.57 -10.64
C ARG A 107 17.42 -14.00 -10.11
#